data_AF-A0A151DUR7-F1
#
_entry.id   AF-A0A151DUR7-F1
#
_cell.length_a   1.000
_cell.length_b   1.000
_cell.length_c   1.000
_cell.angle_alpha   90.00
_cell.angle_beta   90.00
_cell.angle_gamma   90.00
#
_symmetry.space_group_name_H-M   'P 1'
#
loop_
_entity.id
_entity.type
_entity.pdbx_description
1 polymer ?
#
loop_
_entity_poly.entity_id
_entity_poly.type
_entity_poly.pdbx_seq_one_letter_code
_entity_poly.pdbx_strand_id
1 'polypeptide(L)'
;MEITACPNCGSKNIGIGTLGDGIISGLSSWKEVCRDCGYQGASLVFESEAVYQKFLDALHHQKRQQQQQTKQTIEQTPDQELDEQPTKQKERETTLHMRDIDPGNQENKRYHFEFILAIVIAIVFFIILFGSSYLRIDNDLSSQNDFVTLLFTLLGSFIGVVIFFFLVIVLLEMAYRSIYRQKK
;
A
#
# COMPACT_ATOMS: atom_id res chain seq x y z
N MET A 1 10.44 8.90 29.78
CA MET A 1 9.72 7.62 29.82
C MET A 1 8.78 7.64 28.65
N GLU A 2 8.97 6.74 27.70
CA GLU A 2 8.08 6.63 26.54
C GLU A 2 6.80 5.93 26.97
N ILE A 3 5.65 6.52 26.62
CA ILE A 3 4.33 5.97 26.94
C ILE A 3 3.65 5.62 25.63
N THR A 4 3.22 4.38 25.49
CA THR A 4 2.47 3.92 24.32
C THR A 4 1.01 3.75 24.69
N ALA A 5 0.09 4.36 23.95
CA ALA A 5 -1.34 4.30 24.25
C ALA A 5 -2.23 4.22 23.00
N CYS A 6 -3.42 3.68 23.18
CA CYS A 6 -4.41 3.48 22.15
C CYS A 6 -5.03 4.83 21.72
N PRO A 7 -5.08 5.15 20.42
CA PRO A 7 -5.68 6.40 19.94
C PRO A 7 -7.20 6.49 20.19
N ASN A 8 -7.88 5.36 20.35
CA ASN A 8 -9.35 5.32 20.50
C ASN A 8 -9.82 5.45 21.96
N CYS A 9 -9.09 4.85 22.90
CA CYS A 9 -9.50 4.80 24.31
C CYS A 9 -8.46 5.33 25.30
N GLY A 10 -7.24 5.59 24.85
CA GLY A 10 -6.13 5.99 25.71
C GLY A 10 -5.54 4.86 26.56
N SER A 11 -5.99 3.62 26.41
CA SER A 11 -5.40 2.50 27.16
C SER A 11 -3.94 2.26 26.78
N LYS A 12 -3.11 1.95 27.79
CA LYS A 12 -1.72 1.51 27.62
C LYS A 12 -1.64 -0.02 27.34
N ASN A 13 -2.76 -0.74 27.38
CA ASN A 13 -2.85 -2.19 27.16
C ASN A 13 -2.89 -2.55 25.67
N ILE A 14 -1.77 -2.36 24.99
CA ILE A 14 -1.60 -2.70 23.58
C ILE A 14 -0.78 -3.97 23.47
N GLY A 15 -1.25 -4.93 22.70
CA GLY A 15 -0.53 -6.17 22.48
C GLY A 15 -0.80 -6.76 21.10
N ILE A 16 -0.10 -7.84 20.79
CA ILE A 16 -0.40 -8.67 19.63
C ILE A 16 -1.70 -9.42 19.94
N GLY A 17 -2.71 -9.24 19.10
CA GLY A 17 -4.01 -9.90 19.26
C GLY A 17 -3.84 -11.42 19.22
N THR A 18 -4.39 -12.11 20.23
CA THR A 18 -4.38 -13.57 20.31
C THR A 18 -5.74 -14.15 19.92
N LEU A 19 -5.80 -15.45 19.63
CA LEU A 19 -7.05 -16.16 19.34
C LEU A 19 -8.11 -16.02 20.46
N GLY A 20 -7.66 -15.83 21.71
CA GLY A 20 -8.55 -15.58 22.85
C GLY A 20 -9.27 -14.23 22.81
N ASP A 21 -8.74 -13.28 22.03
CA ASP A 21 -9.30 -11.93 21.84
C ASP A 21 -10.24 -11.88 20.61
N GLY A 22 -10.60 -13.03 20.03
CA GLY A 22 -11.48 -13.12 18.85
C GLY A 22 -10.79 -12.77 17.52
N ILE A 23 -9.45 -12.72 17.49
CA ILE A 23 -8.66 -12.34 16.32
C ILE A 23 -7.86 -13.54 15.84
N ILE A 24 -8.11 -13.98 14.60
CA ILE A 24 -7.37 -15.07 13.98
C ILE A 24 -6.01 -14.52 13.54
N SER A 25 -4.97 -14.79 14.33
CA SER A 25 -3.58 -14.48 14.00
C SER A 25 -3.11 -15.37 12.83
N GLY A 26 -3.52 -15.04 11.62
CA GLY A 26 -2.93 -15.57 10.39
C GLY A 26 -1.53 -14.99 10.21
N LEU A 27 -0.64 -15.79 9.60
CA LEU A 27 0.82 -15.65 9.42
C LEU A 27 1.37 -14.31 8.88
N SER A 28 0.56 -13.26 8.75
CA SER A 28 0.93 -11.91 8.28
C SER A 28 0.47 -10.75 9.19
N SER A 29 -0.27 -10.99 10.27
CA SER A 29 -0.87 -9.91 11.07
C SER A 29 -0.03 -9.54 12.30
N TRP A 30 1.03 -8.76 12.09
CA TRP A 30 1.78 -8.05 13.14
C TRP A 30 1.02 -6.81 13.65
N LYS A 31 -0.31 -6.83 13.58
CA LYS A 31 -1.13 -5.65 13.85
C LYS A 31 -1.32 -5.53 15.36
N GLU A 32 -0.86 -4.42 15.92
CA GLU A 32 -1.12 -4.05 17.31
C GLU A 32 -2.62 -3.88 17.55
N VAL A 33 -3.09 -4.45 18.67
CA VAL A 33 -4.49 -4.39 19.09
C VAL A 33 -4.58 -3.89 20.52
N CYS A 34 -5.49 -2.96 20.75
CA CYS A 34 -5.85 -2.52 22.09
C CYS A 34 -6.79 -3.53 22.75
N ARG A 35 -6.41 -4.10 23.90
CA ARG A 35 -7.23 -5.10 24.60
C ARG A 35 -8.51 -4.54 25.20
N ASP A 36 -8.51 -3.27 25.58
CA ASP A 36 -9.65 -2.67 26.27
C ASP A 36 -10.79 -2.24 25.32
N CYS A 37 -10.49 -1.91 24.06
CA CYS A 37 -11.48 -1.40 23.11
C CYS A 37 -11.46 -2.08 21.74
N GLY A 38 -10.58 -3.05 21.51
CA GLY A 38 -10.46 -3.80 20.25
C GLY A 38 -9.90 -2.99 19.07
N TYR A 39 -9.42 -1.76 19.29
CA TYR A 39 -8.84 -0.95 18.22
C TYR A 39 -7.64 -1.67 17.59
N GLN A 40 -7.64 -1.79 16.26
CA GLN A 40 -6.58 -2.42 15.49
C GLN A 40 -5.83 -1.39 14.65
N GLY A 41 -4.56 -1.14 14.96
CA GLY A 41 -3.76 -0.15 14.24
C GLY A 41 -2.54 0.31 15.04
N ALA A 42 -1.80 1.26 14.48
CA ALA A 42 -0.63 1.81 15.14
C ALA A 42 -1.00 2.50 16.47
N SER A 43 -0.19 2.26 17.48
CA SER A 43 -0.26 2.96 18.75
C SER A 43 0.36 4.35 18.69
N LEU A 44 -0.08 5.23 19.61
CA LEU A 44 0.52 6.55 19.78
C LEU A 44 1.63 6.47 20.82
N VAL A 45 2.79 7.03 20.50
CA VAL A 45 3.93 7.13 21.41
C VAL A 45 4.04 8.56 21.92
N PHE A 46 4.12 8.72 23.24
CA PHE A 46 4.22 10.00 23.92
C PHE A 46 5.55 10.12 24.65
N GLU A 47 6.21 11.26 24.48
CA GLU A 47 7.53 11.54 25.07
C GLU A 47 7.47 11.82 26.58
N SER A 48 6.29 12.21 27.10
CA SER A 48 6.10 12.51 28.52
C SER A 48 4.64 12.30 28.99
N GLU A 49 4.47 12.06 30.29
CA GLU A 49 3.15 11.90 30.93
C GLU A 49 2.28 13.16 30.77
N ALA A 50 2.90 14.35 30.76
CA ALA A 50 2.19 15.61 30.57
C ALA A 50 1.51 15.71 29.18
N VAL A 51 2.16 15.19 28.14
CA VAL A 51 1.59 15.17 26.78
C VAL A 51 0.50 14.11 26.69
N TYR A 52 0.72 12.94 27.30
CA TYR A 52 -0.27 11.88 27.39
C TYR A 52 -1.56 12.34 28.11
N GLN A 53 -1.44 13.11 29.19
CA GLN A 53 -2.60 13.61 29.92
C GLN A 53 -3.42 14.61 29.09
N LYS A 54 -2.76 15.52 28.37
CA LYS A 54 -3.44 16.43 27.42
C LYS A 54 -4.21 15.67 26.35
N PHE A 55 -3.67 14.55 25.87
CA PHE A 55 -4.34 13.68 24.93
C PHE A 55 -5.60 13.04 25.55
N LEU A 56 -5.53 12.50 26.77
CA LEU A 56 -6.69 11.95 27.46
C LEU A 56 -7.79 13.00 27.66
N ASP A 57 -7.43 14.21 28.07
CA ASP A 57 -8.38 15.31 28.26
C ASP A 57 -9.08 15.68 26.94
N ALA A 58 -8.32 15.80 25.84
CA ALA A 58 -8.87 16.06 24.51
C ALA A 58 -9.83 14.94 24.06
N LEU A 59 -9.46 13.68 24.31
CA LEU A 59 -10.25 12.51 23.94
C LEU A 59 -11.58 12.44 24.73
N HIS A 60 -11.56 12.81 26.01
CA HIS A 60 -12.78 12.94 26.81
C HIS A 60 -13.69 14.08 26.32
N HIS A 61 -13.13 15.22 25.95
CA HIS A 61 -13.88 16.34 25.39
C HIS A 61 -14.57 15.97 24.08
N GLN A 62 -13.86 15.28 23.17
CA GLN A 62 -14.41 14.82 21.90
C GLN A 62 -15.58 13.84 22.10
N LYS A 63 -15.44 12.87 23.01
CA LYS A 63 -16.51 11.89 23.31
C LYS A 63 -17.77 12.56 23.86
N ARG A 64 -17.63 13.59 24.70
CA ARG A 64 -18.78 14.34 25.24
C ARG A 64 -19.53 15.11 24.15
N GLN A 65 -18.80 15.74 23.21
CA GLN A 65 -19.42 16.49 22.11
C GLN A 65 -20.22 15.58 21.17
N GLN A 66 -19.69 14.40 20.82
CA GLN A 66 -20.40 13.43 19.98
C GLN A 66 -21.69 12.90 20.63
N GLN A 67 -21.68 12.67 21.95
CA GLN A 67 -22.87 12.23 22.68
C GLN A 67 -23.98 13.30 22.73
N GLN A 68 -23.61 14.58 22.79
CA GLN A 68 -24.59 15.69 22.79
C GLN A 68 -25.23 15.89 21.42
N GLN A 69 -24.48 15.77 20.33
CA GLN A 69 -25.03 15.84 18.97
C GLN A 69 -26.00 14.69 18.68
N THR A 70 -25.67 13.47 19.11
CA THR A 70 -26.52 12.29 18.87
C THR A 70 -27.87 12.38 19.60
N LYS A 71 -27.93 13.01 20.78
CA LYS A 71 -29.20 13.20 21.52
C LYS A 71 -30.13 14.22 20.86
N GLN A 72 -29.61 15.25 20.22
CA GLN A 72 -30.42 16.28 19.56
C GLN A 72 -31.05 15.80 18.24
N THR A 73 -30.46 14.80 17.58
CA THR A 73 -31.00 14.23 16.33
C THR A 73 -32.14 13.23 16.56
N ILE A 74 -32.26 12.62 17.75
CA ILE A 74 -33.27 11.59 18.02
C ILE A 74 -34.60 12.18 18.59
N GLU A 75 -34.60 13.43 19.07
CA GLU A 75 -35.80 14.07 19.64
C GLU A 75 -36.64 14.91 18.64
N GLN A 76 -36.32 14.89 17.34
CA GLN A 76 -37.10 15.58 16.29
C GLN A 76 -37.56 14.62 15.20
N THR A 77 -38.41 13.65 15.54
CA THR A 77 -39.35 13.09 14.56
C THR A 77 -40.65 12.76 15.28
N PRO A 78 -41.63 13.68 15.30
CA PRO A 78 -43.03 13.31 15.48
C PRO A 78 -43.59 12.82 14.16
N ASP A 79 -44.36 11.75 14.24
CA ASP A 79 -45.11 11.09 13.17
C ASP A 79 -45.81 12.08 12.21
N GLN A 80 -45.58 11.93 10.91
CA GLN A 80 -46.58 12.32 9.91
C GLN A 80 -46.38 11.56 8.59
N GLU A 81 -47.39 10.76 8.26
CA GLU A 81 -47.62 10.11 6.97
C GLU A 81 -47.97 11.11 5.85
N LEU A 82 -47.67 10.65 4.64
CA LEU A 82 -48.38 10.82 3.37
C LEU A 82 -48.09 12.03 2.45
N ASP A 83 -47.66 11.61 1.25
CA ASP A 83 -47.94 12.11 -0.10
C ASP A 83 -47.02 13.09 -0.86
N GLU A 84 -46.73 12.62 -2.07
CA GLU A 84 -46.41 13.28 -3.34
C GLU A 84 -45.25 14.31 -3.46
N GLN A 85 -44.25 13.86 -4.23
CA GLN A 85 -43.29 14.56 -5.12
C GLN A 85 -43.69 15.97 -5.65
N PRO A 86 -42.78 16.70 -6.35
CA PRO A 86 -41.32 16.84 -6.20
C PRO A 86 -40.85 18.33 -6.35
N THR A 87 -39.53 18.52 -6.29
CA THR A 87 -38.73 19.56 -6.99
C THR A 87 -38.33 20.81 -6.20
N LYS A 88 -37.03 21.11 -6.33
CA LYS A 88 -36.29 22.34 -6.01
C LYS A 88 -35.82 22.50 -4.57
N GLN A 89 -34.75 21.79 -4.24
CA GLN A 89 -33.61 22.43 -3.56
C GLN A 89 -32.30 21.79 -4.01
N LYS A 90 -31.75 22.40 -5.06
CA LYS A 90 -30.35 22.32 -5.44
C LYS A 90 -29.56 23.08 -4.38
N GLU A 91 -28.38 22.56 -4.04
CA GLU A 91 -27.26 23.31 -3.46
C GLU A 91 -27.12 23.35 -1.93
N ARG A 92 -26.98 22.19 -1.28
CA ARG A 92 -26.06 21.98 -0.13
C ARG A 92 -25.96 20.50 0.29
N GLU A 93 -25.54 19.65 -0.64
CA GLU A 93 -25.11 18.28 -0.30
C GLU A 93 -23.89 17.92 -1.16
N THR A 94 -22.80 18.62 -0.89
CA THR A 94 -21.46 18.23 -1.34
C THR A 94 -20.69 17.87 -0.09
N THR A 95 -20.88 16.66 0.45
CA THR A 95 -19.90 15.87 1.25
C THR A 95 -20.53 14.63 1.91
N LEU A 96 -21.38 13.85 1.24
CA LEU A 96 -21.64 12.47 1.71
C LEU A 96 -22.07 11.51 0.60
N HIS A 97 -21.42 11.60 -0.56
CA HIS A 97 -21.25 10.44 -1.42
C HIS A 97 -19.75 10.20 -1.51
N MET A 98 -19.22 9.63 -0.43
CA MET A 98 -17.96 8.90 -0.48
C MET A 98 -18.21 7.79 -1.49
N ARG A 99 -17.77 8.02 -2.71
CA ARG A 99 -17.49 6.96 -3.66
C ARG A 99 -16.67 5.95 -2.87
N ASP A 100 -17.20 4.75 -2.72
CA ASP A 100 -16.38 3.55 -2.65
C ASP A 100 -15.61 3.43 -3.98
N ILE A 101 -14.66 4.34 -4.20
CA ILE A 101 -13.49 4.02 -5.00
C ILE A 101 -12.69 3.12 -4.08
N ASP A 102 -12.91 1.82 -4.23
CA ASP A 102 -12.05 0.77 -3.71
C ASP A 102 -10.58 1.16 -3.97
N PRO A 103 -9.82 1.60 -2.93
CA PRO A 103 -8.44 2.02 -3.11
C PRO A 103 -7.53 0.83 -3.43
N GLY A 104 -8.02 -0.41 -3.34
CA GLY A 104 -7.25 -1.63 -3.58
C GLY A 104 -6.80 -1.86 -5.03
N ASN A 105 -7.33 -1.11 -6.01
CA ASN A 105 -7.01 -1.33 -7.43
C ASN A 105 -6.05 -0.28 -8.04
N GLN A 106 -5.80 0.85 -7.39
CA GLN A 106 -4.86 1.86 -7.92
C GLN A 106 -3.41 1.60 -7.52
N GLU A 107 -3.13 1.10 -6.31
CA GLU A 107 -1.75 0.80 -5.89
C GLU A 107 -1.12 -0.32 -6.73
N ASN A 108 -1.89 -1.37 -7.05
CA ASN A 108 -1.40 -2.48 -7.87
C ASN A 108 -0.95 -2.06 -9.28
N LYS A 109 -1.57 -1.03 -9.89
CA LYS A 109 -1.17 -0.56 -11.23
C LYS A 109 0.14 0.22 -11.21
N ARG A 110 0.45 0.90 -10.11
CA ARG A 110 1.67 1.70 -9.97
C ARG A 110 2.92 0.81 -9.88
N TYR A 111 2.85 -0.27 -9.12
CA TYR A 111 3.94 -1.25 -9.03
C TYR A 111 4.25 -1.93 -10.35
N HIS A 112 3.23 -2.28 -11.14
CA HIS A 112 3.44 -2.89 -12.46
C HIS A 112 4.14 -1.93 -13.43
N PHE A 113 3.81 -0.64 -13.40
CA PHE A 113 4.46 0.36 -14.25
C PHE A 113 5.92 0.59 -13.83
N GLU A 114 6.20 0.72 -12.54
CA GLU A 114 7.56 0.89 -12.01
C GLU A 114 8.44 -0.32 -12.34
N PHE A 115 7.88 -1.52 -12.27
CA PHE A 115 8.57 -2.76 -12.63
C PHE A 115 8.89 -2.85 -14.12
N ILE A 116 7.94 -2.51 -14.99
CA ILE A 116 8.16 -2.45 -16.45
C ILE A 116 9.23 -1.41 -16.78
N LEU A 117 9.18 -0.24 -16.14
CA LEU A 117 10.18 0.81 -16.34
C LEU A 117 11.58 0.35 -15.92
N ALA A 118 11.71 -0.34 -14.78
CA ALA A 118 12.98 -0.90 -14.33
C ALA A 118 13.54 -1.93 -15.30
N ILE A 119 12.68 -2.79 -15.86
CA ILE A 119 13.07 -3.75 -16.90
C ILE A 119 13.57 -3.05 -18.16
N VAL A 120 12.83 -2.04 -18.64
CA VAL A 120 13.22 -1.29 -19.85
C VAL A 120 14.56 -0.58 -19.64
N ILE A 121 14.78 0.05 -18.47
CA ILE A 121 16.05 0.68 -18.13
C ILE A 121 17.18 -0.35 -18.10
N ALA A 122 16.97 -1.52 -17.51
CA ALA A 122 17.98 -2.58 -17.47
C ALA A 122 18.35 -3.08 -18.87
N ILE A 123 17.37 -3.25 -19.76
CA ILE A 123 17.60 -3.65 -21.16
C ILE A 123 18.40 -2.57 -21.91
N VAL A 124 18.00 -1.30 -21.79
CA VAL A 124 18.72 -0.18 -22.42
C VAL A 124 20.15 -0.10 -21.92
N PHE A 125 20.37 -0.24 -20.61
CA PHE A 125 21.70 -0.23 -20.02
C PHE A 125 22.55 -1.41 -20.50
N PHE A 126 21.95 -2.60 -20.62
CA PHE A 126 22.60 -3.77 -21.19
C PHE A 126 23.01 -3.54 -22.66
N ILE A 127 22.14 -2.95 -23.48
CA ILE A 127 22.44 -2.62 -24.88
C ILE A 127 23.56 -1.56 -24.97
N ILE A 128 23.58 -0.56 -24.09
CA ILE A 128 24.66 0.45 -24.10
C ILE A 128 26.01 -0.19 -23.73
N LEU A 129 26.05 -1.01 -22.68
CA LEU A 129 27.28 -1.66 -22.21
C LEU A 129 27.80 -2.73 -23.18
N PHE A 130 26.92 -3.59 -23.69
CA PHE A 130 27.32 -4.69 -24.57
C PHE A 130 27.27 -4.33 -26.05
N GLY A 131 26.31 -3.52 -26.47
CA GLY A 131 26.22 -3.03 -27.86
C GLY A 131 27.38 -2.12 -28.24
N SER A 132 27.92 -1.32 -27.31
CA SER A 132 29.16 -0.57 -27.56
C SER A 132 30.38 -1.48 -27.76
N SER A 133 30.37 -2.68 -27.17
CA SER A 133 31.42 -3.69 -27.41
C SER A 133 31.26 -4.35 -28.77
N TYR A 134 30.02 -4.56 -29.25
CA TYR A 134 29.74 -5.08 -30.60
C TYR A 134 30.07 -4.07 -31.71
N LEU A 135 29.81 -2.78 -31.52
CA LEU A 135 30.14 -1.73 -32.48
C LEU A 135 31.65 -1.45 -32.58
N ARG A 136 32.45 -2.00 -31.67
CA ARG A 136 33.91 -1.82 -31.64
C ARG A 136 34.68 -2.89 -32.42
N ILE A 137 33.97 -3.88 -32.98
CA ILE A 137 34.58 -5.03 -33.68
C ILE A 137 35.21 -4.63 -35.03
N ASP A 138 34.83 -3.50 -35.64
CA ASP A 138 35.37 -3.09 -36.94
C ASP A 138 36.62 -2.20 -36.88
N ASN A 139 37.04 -1.71 -35.71
CA ASN A 139 38.25 -0.89 -35.58
C ASN A 139 39.40 -1.71 -35.00
N ASP A 140 39.90 -2.61 -35.84
CA ASP A 140 41.33 -2.87 -36.08
C ASP A 140 42.27 -2.61 -34.87
N LEU A 141 42.38 -3.56 -33.95
CA LEU A 141 43.52 -3.62 -33.02
C LEU A 141 43.88 -5.06 -32.67
N SER A 142 44.63 -5.64 -33.60
CA SER A 142 45.34 -6.91 -33.47
C SER A 142 46.36 -6.88 -32.32
N SER A 143 46.45 -8.03 -31.66
CA SER A 143 47.52 -8.52 -30.78
C SER A 143 47.56 -7.94 -29.37
N GLN A 144 46.87 -8.62 -28.43
CA GLN A 144 47.49 -9.29 -27.26
C GLN A 144 46.45 -9.81 -26.25
N ASN A 145 45.16 -9.48 -26.39
CA ASN A 145 44.12 -9.74 -25.38
C ASN A 145 42.99 -10.70 -25.82
N ASP A 146 43.24 -11.62 -26.77
CA ASP A 146 42.21 -12.54 -27.30
C ASP A 146 41.47 -13.31 -26.20
N PHE A 147 42.18 -13.76 -25.17
CA PHE A 147 41.55 -14.47 -24.05
C PHE A 147 40.62 -13.58 -23.23
N VAL A 148 41.02 -12.33 -22.98
CA VAL A 148 40.24 -11.38 -22.18
C VAL A 148 38.99 -10.97 -22.94
N THR A 149 39.11 -10.67 -24.23
CA THR A 149 37.96 -10.36 -25.10
C THR A 149 36.99 -11.54 -25.16
N LEU A 150 37.50 -12.76 -25.39
CA LEU A 150 36.68 -13.96 -25.46
C LEU A 150 35.98 -14.25 -24.12
N LEU A 151 36.66 -14.03 -22.98
CA LEU A 151 36.08 -14.16 -21.65
C LEU A 151 34.94 -13.14 -21.44
N PHE A 152 35.13 -11.88 -21.83
CA PHE A 152 34.08 -10.86 -21.75
C PHE A 152 32.89 -11.18 -22.66
N THR A 153 33.13 -11.69 -23.87
CA THR A 153 32.06 -12.12 -24.78
C THR A 153 31.27 -13.29 -24.19
N LEU A 154 31.94 -14.29 -23.61
CA LEU A 154 31.30 -15.44 -22.95
C LEU A 154 30.48 -15.02 -21.72
N LEU A 155 31.06 -14.19 -20.85
CA LEU A 155 30.34 -13.66 -19.68
C LEU A 155 29.15 -12.82 -20.11
N GLY A 156 29.32 -11.97 -21.11
CA GLY A 156 28.24 -11.14 -21.65
C GLY A 156 27.10 -11.97 -22.24
N SER A 157 27.44 -13.01 -23.01
CA SER A 157 26.47 -13.96 -23.56
C SER A 157 25.72 -14.68 -22.44
N PHE A 158 26.43 -15.18 -21.43
CA PHE A 158 25.81 -15.85 -20.28
C PHE A 158 24.85 -14.94 -19.52
N ILE A 159 25.28 -13.71 -19.20
CA ILE A 159 24.43 -12.72 -18.52
C ILE A 159 23.21 -12.37 -19.39
N GLY A 160 23.41 -12.20 -20.71
CA GLY A 160 22.31 -11.95 -21.64
C GLY A 160 21.27 -13.07 -21.66
N VAL A 161 21.71 -14.33 -21.65
CA VAL A 161 20.82 -15.49 -21.56
C VAL A 161 20.05 -15.49 -20.23
N VAL A 162 20.72 -15.21 -19.11
CA VAL A 162 20.05 -15.13 -17.79
C VAL A 162 18.98 -14.04 -17.78
N ILE A 163 19.30 -12.84 -18.27
CA ILE A 163 18.33 -11.74 -18.37
C ILE A 163 17.15 -12.15 -19.26
N PHE A 164 17.40 -12.79 -20.40
CA PHE A 164 16.36 -13.28 -21.29
C PHE A 164 15.42 -14.27 -20.59
N PHE A 165 15.96 -15.23 -19.82
CA PHE A 165 15.14 -16.16 -19.03
C PHE A 165 14.27 -15.43 -18.00
N PHE A 166 14.81 -14.44 -17.29
CA PHE A 166 14.01 -13.62 -16.37
C PHE A 166 12.87 -12.89 -17.07
N LEU A 167 13.12 -12.32 -18.27
CA LEU A 167 12.08 -11.67 -19.06
C LEU A 167 10.99 -12.65 -19.49
N VAL A 168 11.36 -13.87 -19.92
CA VAL A 168 10.40 -14.92 -20.29
C VAL A 168 9.54 -15.32 -19.09
N ILE A 169 10.13 -15.48 -17.90
CA ILE A 169 9.40 -15.81 -16.67
C ILE A 169 8.39 -14.70 -16.33
N VAL A 170 8.82 -13.44 -16.40
CA VAL A 170 7.93 -12.29 -16.16
C VAL A 170 6.80 -12.24 -17.18
N LEU A 171 7.08 -12.48 -18.47
CA LEU A 171 6.05 -12.51 -19.50
C LEU A 171 5.06 -13.66 -19.30
N LEU A 172 5.55 -14.84 -18.90
CA LEU A 172 4.70 -15.99 -18.56
C LEU A 172 3.81 -15.67 -17.36
N GLU A 173 4.35 -15.05 -16.31
CA GLU A 173 3.56 -14.64 -15.15
C GLU A 173 2.50 -13.59 -15.52
N MET A 174 2.87 -12.61 -16.35
CA MET A 174 1.92 -11.61 -16.85
C MET A 174 0.82 -12.25 -17.70
N ALA A 175 1.17 -13.16 -18.62
CA ALA A 175 0.21 -13.88 -19.44
C ALA A 175 -0.72 -14.75 -18.58
N TYR A 176 -0.15 -15.47 -17.60
CA TYR A 176 -0.90 -16.28 -16.65
C TYR A 176 -1.90 -15.45 -15.84
N ARG A 177 -1.47 -14.33 -15.26
CA ARG A 177 -2.35 -13.40 -14.53
C ARG A 177 -3.43 -12.80 -15.42
N SER A 178 -3.09 -12.48 -16.67
CA SER A 178 -4.03 -11.94 -17.66
C SER A 178 -5.16 -12.93 -17.97
N ILE A 179 -4.80 -14.19 -18.26
CA ILE A 179 -5.77 -15.26 -18.54
C ILE A 179 -6.63 -15.56 -17.31
N TYR A 180 -6.03 -15.60 -16.11
CA TYR A 180 -6.76 -15.87 -14.88
C TYR A 180 -7.78 -14.77 -14.55
N ARG A 181 -7.46 -13.50 -14.81
CA ARG A 181 -8.39 -12.37 -14.62
C ARG A 181 -9.59 -12.40 -15.57
N GLN A 182 -9.48 -13.01 -16.75
CA GLN A 182 -10.62 -13.12 -17.68
C GLN A 182 -11.62 -14.23 -17.30
N LYS A 183 -11.25 -15.16 -16.43
CA LYS A 183 -12.12 -16.27 -16.00
C LYS A 183 -12.96 -15.97 -14.75
N LYS A 184 -12.80 -14.79 -14.15
CA LYS A 184 -13.49 -14.36 -12.93
C LYS A 184 -14.35 -13.14 -13.24
#